data_AF-A0A3D5X4R7-F1
#
_entry.id   AF-A0A3D5X4R7-F1
#
_cell.length_a   1.000
_cell.length_b   1.000
_cell.length_c   1.000
_cell.angle_alpha   90.00
_cell.angle_beta   90.00
_cell.angle_gamma   90.00
#
_symmetry.space_group_name_H-M   'P 1'
#
loop_
_entity.id
_entity.type
_entity.pdbx_description
1 polymer ?
#
loop_
_entity_poly.entity_id
_entity_poly.type
_entity_poly.pdbx_seq_one_letter_code
_entity_poly.pdbx_strand_id
1 'polypeptide(L)'
;MFINKLCSHFKKRPRMRYTSINILIGLLLFSSKLFGQQYDFVKILPGIGIVYNNDSIILNKTTIRELHRILKINYTPNPNEFLMTMWDGYDPETLESTSGTEYTREIKFKSITFEFADETDRDNLKLRWIRMKGDNTLKIYTDNGLMIGMINPKIKEFYPLTGKRDYISENGLTYNLYKYGISLQFERIENDDLKLIELSTHLIYE
;
A
#
# COMPACT_ATOMS: atom_id res chain seq x y z
N MET A 1 -5.96 62.80 -59.09
CA MET A 1 -4.80 61.88 -59.19
C MET A 1 -4.39 61.52 -57.76
N PHE A 2 -4.58 60.24 -57.39
CA PHE A 2 -4.21 59.53 -56.13
C PHE A 2 -4.65 60.09 -54.76
N ILE A 3 -5.05 59.34 -53.72
CA ILE A 3 -5.79 58.09 -53.45
C ILE A 3 -5.80 57.95 -51.90
N ASN A 4 -6.92 57.51 -51.29
CA ASN A 4 -7.06 56.85 -49.96
C ASN A 4 -6.79 57.65 -48.65
N LYS A 5 -7.38 57.38 -47.47
CA LYS A 5 -8.46 56.49 -46.99
C LYS A 5 -8.84 56.88 -45.55
N LEU A 6 -10.15 56.86 -45.27
CA LEU A 6 -10.86 56.26 -44.12
C LEU A 6 -10.31 56.32 -42.65
N CYS A 7 -11.17 56.90 -41.81
CA CYS A 7 -11.77 56.36 -40.56
C CYS A 7 -11.15 56.55 -39.15
N SER A 8 -11.96 57.25 -38.33
CA SER A 8 -12.51 56.86 -37.01
C SER A 8 -11.60 56.55 -35.82
N HIS A 9 -11.81 57.27 -34.71
CA HIS A 9 -11.75 56.86 -33.28
C HIS A 9 -11.70 58.12 -32.39
N PHE A 10 -12.15 58.22 -31.14
CA PHE A 10 -12.64 57.33 -30.08
C PHE A 10 -13.23 58.25 -28.98
N LYS A 11 -14.34 57.89 -28.32
CA LYS A 11 -14.48 57.91 -26.84
C LYS A 11 -15.92 57.64 -26.38
N LYS A 12 -16.16 56.45 -25.86
CA LYS A 12 -16.99 56.20 -24.67
C LYS A 12 -16.35 55.06 -23.87
N ARG A 13 -16.10 55.28 -22.58
CA ARG A 13 -15.67 54.23 -21.63
C ARG A 13 -16.87 53.37 -21.24
N PRO A 14 -16.65 52.10 -20.83
CA PRO A 14 -16.73 51.82 -19.39
C PRO A 14 -15.68 50.79 -18.91
N ARG A 15 -15.19 50.96 -17.68
CA ARG A 15 -14.42 49.94 -16.94
C ARG A 15 -15.22 49.52 -15.71
N MET A 16 -15.63 48.25 -15.68
CA MET A 16 -15.54 47.32 -14.53
C MET A 16 -16.54 46.16 -14.71
N ARG A 17 -16.02 44.96 -15.03
CA ARG A 17 -16.67 43.66 -14.81
C ARG A 17 -15.60 42.57 -14.70
N TYR A 18 -14.90 42.48 -13.56
CA TYR A 18 -13.93 41.40 -13.30
C TYR A 18 -14.08 40.75 -11.91
N THR A 19 -15.07 41.15 -11.10
CA THR A 19 -15.21 40.64 -9.73
C THR A 19 -16.11 39.40 -9.61
N SER A 20 -17.07 39.21 -10.52
CA SER A 20 -18.05 38.11 -10.40
C SER A 20 -17.55 36.75 -10.89
N ILE A 21 -16.63 36.71 -11.86
CA ILE A 21 -16.18 35.46 -12.50
C ILE A 21 -15.15 34.72 -11.63
N ASN A 22 -14.27 35.44 -10.93
CA ASN A 22 -13.25 34.83 -10.09
C ASN A 22 -13.83 34.15 -8.83
N ILE A 23 -14.96 34.66 -8.31
CA ILE A 23 -15.65 34.05 -7.15
C ILE A 23 -16.33 32.74 -7.56
N LEU A 24 -16.87 32.66 -8.78
CA LEU A 24 -17.53 31.46 -9.30
C LEU A 24 -16.56 30.31 -9.56
N ILE A 25 -15.34 30.62 -10.05
CA ILE A 25 -14.27 29.63 -10.25
C ILE A 25 -13.74 29.11 -8.89
N GLY A 26 -13.65 29.99 -7.88
CA GLY A 26 -13.31 29.59 -6.52
C GLY A 26 -14.29 28.58 -5.93
N LEU A 27 -15.61 28.82 -6.06
CA LEU A 27 -16.64 27.89 -5.57
C LEU A 27 -16.66 26.54 -6.29
N LEU A 28 -16.41 26.52 -7.60
CA LEU A 28 -16.34 25.28 -8.41
C LEU A 28 -15.11 24.40 -8.06
N LEU A 29 -13.99 25.02 -7.65
CA LEU A 29 -12.80 24.28 -7.18
C LEU A 29 -12.92 23.78 -5.74
N PHE A 30 -13.78 24.39 -4.92
CA PHE A 30 -14.11 23.87 -3.59
C PHE A 30 -15.22 22.78 -3.63
N SER A 31 -16.10 22.78 -4.64
CA SER A 31 -17.15 21.76 -4.77
C SER A 31 -16.64 20.41 -5.30
N SER A 32 -15.50 20.35 -5.99
CA SER A 32 -14.90 19.07 -6.44
C SER A 32 -14.30 18.26 -5.28
N LYS A 33 -14.08 18.87 -4.11
CA LYS A 33 -13.73 18.14 -2.88
C LYS A 33 -14.92 17.46 -2.19
N LEU A 34 -16.16 17.73 -2.61
CA LEU A 34 -17.35 17.29 -1.89
C LEU A 34 -17.95 15.96 -2.39
N PHE A 35 -17.50 15.40 -3.51
CA PHE A 35 -18.08 14.15 -4.04
C PHE A 35 -17.07 13.18 -4.71
N GLY A 36 -15.77 13.37 -4.52
CA GLY A 36 -14.75 12.40 -4.95
C GLY A 36 -14.44 11.42 -3.82
N GLN A 37 -14.62 10.12 -4.03
CA GLN A 37 -14.09 9.12 -3.11
C GLN A 37 -12.56 9.30 -3.02
N GLN A 38 -12.07 9.70 -1.85
CA GLN A 38 -10.63 9.85 -1.61
C GLN A 38 -10.04 8.45 -1.41
N TYR A 39 -9.10 8.08 -2.29
CA TYR A 39 -8.35 6.83 -2.18
C TYR A 39 -6.97 7.12 -1.58
N ASP A 40 -6.48 6.22 -0.75
CA ASP A 40 -5.04 6.18 -0.44
C ASP A 40 -4.32 5.31 -1.47
N PHE A 41 -3.09 5.68 -1.76
CA PHE A 41 -2.24 4.95 -2.69
C PHE A 41 -1.16 4.19 -1.93
N VAL A 42 -1.06 2.90 -2.22
CA VAL A 42 -0.03 2.02 -1.66
C VAL A 42 0.77 1.43 -2.81
N LYS A 43 2.09 1.69 -2.81
CA LYS A 43 3.03 1.01 -3.69
C LYS A 43 3.75 -0.08 -2.91
N ILE A 44 3.64 -1.31 -3.38
CA ILE A 44 4.29 -2.49 -2.82
C ILE A 44 5.66 -2.63 -3.45
N LEU A 45 6.67 -2.83 -2.60
CA LEU A 45 8.02 -3.20 -2.99
C LEU A 45 8.26 -4.61 -2.42
N PRO A 46 7.94 -5.68 -3.15
CA PRO A 46 8.06 -7.06 -2.66
C PRO A 46 9.43 -7.34 -2.03
N GLY A 47 9.44 -7.98 -0.85
CA GLY A 47 10.66 -8.26 -0.11
C GLY A 47 11.30 -7.05 0.60
N ILE A 48 10.81 -5.82 0.34
CA ILE A 48 11.39 -4.57 0.84
C ILE A 48 10.42 -3.84 1.76
N GLY A 49 9.14 -3.72 1.41
CA GLY A 49 8.14 -2.99 2.19
C GLY A 49 7.09 -2.30 1.32
N ILE A 50 6.59 -1.15 1.77
CA ILE A 50 5.59 -0.34 1.04
C ILE A 50 5.95 1.14 1.03
N VAL A 51 5.38 1.87 0.07
CA VAL A 51 5.26 3.34 0.11
C VAL A 51 3.79 3.68 0.28
N TYR A 52 3.44 4.35 1.38
CA TYR A 52 2.09 4.77 1.71
C TYR A 52 2.02 6.29 1.66
N ASN A 53 1.24 6.86 0.73
CA ASN A 53 1.09 8.32 0.57
C ASN A 53 2.44 9.11 0.55
N ASN A 54 3.44 8.53 -0.12
CA ASN A 54 4.83 9.02 -0.28
C ASN A 54 5.81 8.73 0.88
N ASP A 55 5.36 8.16 1.99
CA ASP A 55 6.24 7.72 3.06
C ASP A 55 6.59 6.24 2.92
N SER A 56 7.88 5.91 3.07
CA SER A 56 8.36 4.52 3.00
C SER A 56 8.25 3.83 4.35
N ILE A 57 7.67 2.63 4.34
CA ILE A 57 7.62 1.70 5.47
C ILE A 57 8.36 0.44 5.03
N ILE A 58 9.54 0.21 5.61
CA ILE A 58 10.54 -0.75 5.12
C ILE A 58 10.67 -1.90 6.12
N LEU A 59 10.61 -3.13 5.61
CA LEU A 59 10.82 -4.35 6.39
C LEU A 59 12.21 -4.34 7.06
N ASN A 60 12.28 -4.86 8.28
CA ASN A 60 13.48 -4.94 9.12
C ASN A 60 14.16 -3.57 9.42
N LYS A 61 13.55 -2.44 9.06
CA LYS A 61 14.10 -1.10 9.28
C LYS A 61 13.13 -0.17 10.00
N THR A 62 11.88 -0.11 9.56
CA THR A 62 10.88 0.76 10.19
C THR A 62 10.55 0.24 11.58
N THR A 63 10.71 1.10 12.58
CA THR A 63 10.35 0.84 13.97
C THR A 63 8.86 1.12 14.22
N ILE A 64 8.31 0.60 15.32
CA ILE A 64 6.94 0.90 15.77
C ILE A 64 6.71 2.41 15.92
N ARG A 65 7.69 3.12 16.49
CA ARG A 65 7.62 4.58 16.70
C ARG A 65 7.55 5.33 15.38
N GLU A 66 8.38 4.95 14.41
CA GLU A 66 8.37 5.54 13.07
C GLU A 66 7.06 5.25 12.34
N LEU A 67 6.54 4.02 12.45
CA LEU A 67 5.25 3.65 11.87
C LEU A 67 4.12 4.53 12.42
N HIS A 68 4.04 4.70 13.75
CA HIS A 68 3.05 5.59 14.36
C HIS A 68 3.18 7.03 13.87
N ARG A 69 4.41 7.53 13.69
CA ARG A 69 4.66 8.88 13.16
C ARG A 69 4.21 9.02 11.71
N ILE A 70 4.59 8.08 10.84
CA ILE A 70 4.24 8.05 9.41
C ILE A 70 2.72 8.01 9.24
N LEU A 71 2.05 7.09 9.95
CA LEU A 71 0.61 6.86 9.81
C LEU A 71 -0.25 7.76 10.71
N LYS A 72 0.39 8.62 11.51
CA LYS A 72 -0.27 9.49 12.50
C LYS A 72 -1.20 8.72 13.44
N ILE A 73 -0.75 7.55 13.88
CA ILE A 73 -1.46 6.70 14.84
C ILE A 73 -1.20 7.26 16.23
N ASN A 74 -2.27 7.58 16.96
CA ASN A 74 -2.17 7.96 18.36
C ASN A 74 -1.76 6.73 19.18
N TYR A 75 -0.58 6.79 19.79
CA TYR A 75 -0.09 5.70 20.63
C TYR A 75 -0.71 5.76 22.01
N THR A 76 -1.42 4.70 22.37
CA THR A 76 -1.83 4.45 23.75
C THR A 76 -1.13 3.16 24.20
N PRO A 77 -0.21 3.22 25.18
CA PRO A 77 0.47 2.03 25.68
C PRO A 77 -0.55 1.00 26.18
N ASN A 78 -0.44 -0.24 25.71
CA ASN A 78 -1.27 -1.34 26.18
C ASN A 78 -0.36 -2.45 26.74
N PRO A 79 -0.52 -2.86 28.01
CA PRO A 79 0.32 -3.91 28.60
C PRO A 79 0.18 -5.29 27.92
N ASN A 80 -0.91 -5.52 27.18
CA ASN A 80 -1.15 -6.75 26.40
C ASN A 80 -0.82 -6.57 24.91
N GLU A 81 0.02 -5.58 24.55
CA GLU A 81 0.35 -5.30 23.14
C GLU A 81 1.33 -6.29 22.51
N PHE A 82 1.96 -7.14 23.32
CA PHE A 82 2.93 -8.14 22.89
C PHE A 82 2.37 -9.54 23.11
N LEU A 83 2.47 -10.37 22.08
CA LEU A 83 2.23 -11.81 22.17
C LEU A 83 3.58 -12.51 22.24
N MET A 84 3.80 -13.24 23.33
CA MET A 84 4.94 -14.13 23.48
C MET A 84 4.50 -15.54 23.08
N THR A 85 5.16 -16.10 22.07
CA THR A 85 4.92 -17.46 21.58
C THR A 85 6.16 -18.30 21.86
N MET A 86 5.97 -19.50 22.39
CA MET A 86 7.05 -20.51 22.46
C MET A 86 6.93 -21.40 21.23
N TRP A 87 8.06 -21.73 20.61
CA TRP A 87 8.11 -22.62 19.45
C TRP A 87 9.17 -23.69 19.67
N ASP A 88 8.88 -24.87 19.13
CA ASP A 88 9.78 -26.02 19.11
C ASP A 88 9.95 -26.46 17.66
N GLY A 89 11.16 -26.91 17.31
CA GLY A 89 11.52 -27.30 15.96
C GLY A 89 12.76 -28.19 15.91
N TYR A 90 13.31 -28.32 14.71
CA TYR A 90 14.56 -29.00 14.46
C TYR A 90 15.48 -28.07 13.66
N ASP A 91 16.76 -28.05 14.01
CA ASP A 91 17.78 -27.41 13.19
C ASP A 91 17.85 -28.16 11.84
N PRO A 92 17.71 -27.45 10.70
CA PRO A 92 17.66 -28.11 9.39
C PRO A 92 19.01 -28.67 8.94
N GLU A 93 20.13 -28.25 9.55
CA GLU A 93 21.48 -28.74 9.25
C GLU A 93 21.89 -29.90 10.16
N THR A 94 21.62 -29.80 11.47
CA THR A 94 22.04 -30.80 12.46
C THR A 94 20.98 -31.82 12.81
N LEU A 95 19.70 -31.55 12.50
CA LEU A 95 18.52 -32.33 12.91
C LEU A 95 18.35 -32.43 14.44
N GLU A 96 19.05 -31.61 15.21
CA GLU A 96 18.88 -31.52 16.66
C GLU A 96 17.61 -30.74 17.00
N SER A 97 16.97 -31.09 18.12
CA SER A 97 15.80 -30.35 18.60
C SER A 97 16.21 -28.95 19.03
N THR A 98 15.45 -27.96 18.57
CA THR A 98 15.60 -26.56 18.93
C THR A 98 14.31 -26.05 19.52
N SER A 99 14.40 -25.08 20.43
CA SER A 99 13.24 -24.36 20.93
C SER A 99 13.60 -22.92 21.17
N GLY A 100 12.60 -22.06 21.12
CA GLY A 100 12.77 -20.63 21.24
C GLY A 100 11.50 -19.94 21.70
N THR A 101 11.67 -18.67 22.00
CA THR A 101 10.57 -17.74 22.21
C THR A 101 10.54 -16.79 21.03
N GLU A 102 9.37 -16.24 20.72
CA GLU A 102 9.21 -15.14 19.78
C GLU A 102 8.25 -14.13 20.39
N TYR A 103 8.68 -12.88 20.44
CA TYR A 103 7.81 -11.76 20.76
C TYR A 103 7.26 -11.19 19.46
N THR A 104 5.94 -11.06 19.39
CA THR A 104 5.26 -10.47 18.25
C THR A 104 4.35 -9.34 18.68
N ARG A 105 4.15 -8.39 17.77
CA ARG A 105 3.20 -7.30 17.93
C ARG A 105 2.58 -6.94 16.59
N GLU A 106 1.27 -6.92 16.54
CA GLU A 106 0.52 -6.43 15.37
C GLU A 106 0.01 -5.00 15.61
N ILE A 107 0.20 -4.15 14.60
CA ILE A 107 -0.36 -2.80 14.56
C ILE A 107 -1.29 -2.74 13.35
N LYS A 108 -2.56 -2.41 13.59
CA LYS A 108 -3.58 -2.29 12.54
C LYS A 108 -3.84 -0.83 12.22
N PHE A 109 -3.85 -0.51 10.93
CA PHE A 109 -4.19 0.81 10.41
C PHE A 109 -5.01 0.63 9.14
N LYS A 110 -6.30 1.01 9.21
CA LYS A 110 -7.28 0.71 8.15
C LYS A 110 -7.30 -0.80 7.88
N SER A 111 -7.21 -1.20 6.61
CA SER A 111 -7.10 -2.58 6.14
C SER A 111 -5.67 -3.13 6.12
N ILE A 112 -4.68 -2.37 6.64
CA ILE A 112 -3.27 -2.75 6.69
C ILE A 112 -2.90 -3.22 8.10
N THR A 113 -2.25 -4.38 8.20
CA THR A 113 -1.67 -4.92 9.43
C THR A 113 -0.15 -4.97 9.28
N PHE A 114 0.55 -4.42 10.25
CA PHE A 114 2.01 -4.44 10.35
C PHE A 114 2.40 -5.38 11.50
N GLU A 115 3.13 -6.44 11.20
CA GLU A 115 3.61 -7.39 12.19
C GLU A 115 5.08 -7.16 12.49
N PHE A 116 5.37 -6.88 13.75
CA PHE A 116 6.71 -6.76 14.28
C PHE A 116 7.06 -8.02 15.08
N ALA A 117 8.28 -8.52 14.93
CA ALA A 117 8.75 -9.70 15.65
C ALA A 117 10.23 -9.58 16.03
N ASP A 118 10.62 -10.24 17.12
CA ASP A 118 12.00 -10.56 17.50
C ASP A 118 12.00 -11.82 18.37
N GLU A 119 13.00 -12.67 18.21
CA GLU A 119 13.14 -13.95 18.93
C GLU A 119 13.60 -13.76 20.38
N THR A 120 14.29 -12.65 20.68
CA THR A 120 15.07 -12.50 21.90
C THR A 120 14.77 -11.24 22.69
N ASP A 121 14.31 -10.17 22.02
CA ASP A 121 14.16 -8.85 22.64
C ASP A 121 12.82 -8.19 22.26
N ARG A 122 11.89 -8.19 23.23
CA ARG A 122 10.58 -7.54 23.09
C ARG A 122 10.67 -6.03 22.83
N ASP A 123 11.77 -5.39 23.22
CA ASP A 123 11.95 -3.94 23.09
C ASP A 123 12.58 -3.56 21.74
N ASN A 124 13.03 -4.54 20.95
CA ASN A 124 13.70 -4.37 19.66
C ASN A 124 13.00 -5.08 18.49
N LEU A 125 11.67 -5.13 18.50
CA LEU A 125 10.91 -5.77 17.43
C LEU A 125 11.15 -5.11 16.06
N LYS A 126 11.34 -5.95 15.05
CA LYS A 126 11.55 -5.55 13.65
C LYS A 126 10.30 -5.82 12.83
N LEU A 127 9.96 -4.88 11.94
CA LEU A 127 8.84 -5.07 11.02
C LEU A 127 9.14 -6.27 10.09
N ARG A 128 8.41 -7.35 10.27
CA ARG A 128 8.62 -8.60 9.54
C ARG A 128 7.69 -8.66 8.34
N TRP A 129 6.38 -8.45 8.56
CA TRP A 129 5.35 -8.61 7.54
C TRP A 129 4.41 -7.39 7.49
N ILE A 130 3.92 -7.09 6.29
CA ILE A 130 2.88 -6.11 6.04
C ILE A 130 1.77 -6.81 5.26
N ARG A 131 0.58 -6.91 5.85
CA ARG A 131 -0.61 -7.57 5.27
C ARG A 131 -1.65 -6.51 4.95
N MET A 132 -2.30 -6.58 3.80
CA MET A 132 -3.37 -5.69 3.36
C MET A 132 -4.55 -6.53 2.92
N LYS A 133 -5.71 -6.29 3.54
CA LYS A 133 -6.97 -6.86 3.06
C LYS A 133 -7.49 -6.08 1.87
N GLY A 134 -8.26 -6.74 1.01
CA GLY A 134 -9.01 -6.07 -0.05
C GLY A 134 -9.91 -4.97 0.53
N ASP A 135 -9.69 -3.72 0.10
CA ASP A 135 -10.37 -2.54 0.61
C ASP A 135 -10.62 -1.55 -0.53
N ASN A 136 -11.87 -1.15 -0.70
CA ASN A 136 -12.29 -0.25 -1.77
C ASN A 136 -11.77 1.19 -1.57
N THR A 137 -11.13 1.51 -0.45
CA THR A 137 -10.50 2.81 -0.18
C THR A 137 -9.00 2.84 -0.47
N LEU A 138 -8.40 1.67 -0.76
CA LEU A 138 -6.99 1.55 -1.11
C LEU A 138 -6.84 1.25 -2.61
N LYS A 139 -5.92 1.95 -3.27
CA LYS A 139 -5.40 1.57 -4.59
C LYS A 139 -3.99 1.02 -4.44
N ILE A 140 -3.83 -0.26 -4.75
CA ILE A 140 -2.59 -1.00 -4.52
C ILE A 140 -1.90 -1.25 -5.87
N TYR A 141 -0.64 -0.88 -5.94
CA TYR A 141 0.23 -1.10 -7.09
C TYR A 141 1.51 -1.78 -6.63
N THR A 142 2.08 -2.66 -7.44
CA THR A 142 3.46 -3.13 -7.23
C THR A 142 4.47 -2.20 -7.87
N ASP A 143 5.74 -2.42 -7.59
CA ASP A 143 6.88 -1.69 -8.13
C ASP A 143 7.00 -1.76 -9.66
N ASN A 144 6.62 -2.90 -10.24
CA ASN A 144 6.52 -3.11 -11.68
C ASN A 144 5.22 -2.56 -12.32
N GLY A 145 4.39 -1.84 -11.55
CA GLY A 145 3.20 -1.15 -12.05
C GLY A 145 1.93 -2.00 -12.11
N LEU A 146 1.96 -3.24 -11.62
CA LEU A 146 0.78 -4.10 -11.54
C LEU A 146 -0.21 -3.54 -10.53
N MET A 147 -1.40 -3.18 -11.01
CA MET A 147 -2.50 -2.79 -10.13
C MET A 147 -3.21 -4.04 -9.62
N ILE A 148 -3.26 -4.20 -8.30
CA ILE A 148 -3.83 -5.39 -7.67
C ILE A 148 -5.30 -5.11 -7.33
N GLY A 149 -6.21 -5.94 -7.85
CA GLY A 149 -7.62 -5.98 -7.42
C GLY A 149 -8.68 -5.41 -8.38
N MET A 150 -8.33 -4.86 -9.56
CA MET A 150 -9.35 -4.42 -10.55
C MET A 150 -9.55 -5.38 -11.73
N ILE A 151 -8.54 -6.15 -12.12
CA ILE A 151 -8.57 -7.10 -13.26
C ILE A 151 -7.63 -8.24 -12.88
N ASN A 152 -7.94 -9.49 -13.26
CA ASN A 152 -7.06 -10.66 -13.12
C ASN A 152 -5.66 -10.32 -13.67
N PRO A 153 -4.71 -9.90 -12.82
CA PRO A 153 -3.41 -9.52 -13.31
C PRO A 153 -2.75 -10.84 -13.60
N LYS A 154 -2.14 -11.01 -14.76
CA LYS A 154 -1.40 -12.23 -15.07
C LYS A 154 -0.17 -12.30 -14.16
N ILE A 155 -0.35 -12.62 -12.87
CA ILE A 155 0.64 -12.51 -11.80
C ILE A 155 1.91 -13.26 -12.20
N LYS A 156 1.74 -14.42 -12.86
CA LYS A 156 2.83 -15.27 -13.35
C LYS A 156 3.73 -14.59 -14.40
N GLU A 157 3.23 -13.61 -15.16
CA GLU A 157 4.05 -12.85 -16.11
C GLU A 157 4.98 -11.86 -15.39
N PHE A 158 4.54 -11.33 -14.26
CA PHE A 158 5.30 -10.38 -13.44
C PHE A 158 6.19 -11.07 -12.40
N TYR A 159 5.74 -12.22 -11.89
CA TYR A 159 6.39 -13.00 -10.86
C TYR A 159 6.37 -14.49 -11.24
N PRO A 160 7.28 -14.92 -12.14
CA PRO A 160 7.36 -16.33 -12.52
C PRO A 160 7.81 -17.21 -11.34
N LEU A 161 7.29 -18.43 -11.28
CA LEU A 161 7.69 -19.44 -10.28
C LEU A 161 9.16 -19.84 -10.48
N THR A 162 10.04 -19.33 -9.63
CA THR A 162 11.49 -19.58 -9.73
C THR A 162 12.08 -20.10 -8.42
N GLY A 163 11.43 -19.83 -7.28
CA GLY A 163 11.83 -20.35 -5.98
C GLY A 163 11.34 -21.78 -5.74
N LYS A 164 12.15 -22.57 -5.05
CA LYS A 164 11.79 -23.94 -4.63
C LYS A 164 10.55 -23.99 -3.73
N ARG A 165 10.31 -22.93 -2.97
CA ARG A 165 9.18 -22.79 -2.04
C ARG A 165 8.01 -22.04 -2.66
N ASP A 166 8.18 -21.44 -3.84
CA ASP A 166 7.10 -20.69 -4.48
C ASP A 166 5.94 -21.63 -4.82
N TYR A 167 4.72 -21.18 -4.61
CA TYR A 167 3.52 -21.98 -4.80
C TYR A 167 2.39 -21.15 -5.40
N ILE A 168 1.67 -21.76 -6.34
CA ILE A 168 0.40 -21.25 -6.84
C ILE A 168 -0.62 -22.38 -6.72
N SER A 169 -1.77 -22.09 -6.12
CA SER A 169 -2.83 -23.08 -5.97
C SER A 169 -3.38 -23.53 -7.32
N GLU A 170 -3.89 -24.76 -7.39
CA GLU A 170 -4.43 -25.35 -8.62
C GLU A 170 -5.56 -24.49 -9.22
N ASN A 171 -6.38 -23.89 -8.36
CA ASN A 171 -7.46 -22.98 -8.78
C ASN A 171 -6.98 -21.57 -9.17
N GLY A 172 -5.69 -21.27 -9.03
CA GLY A 172 -5.06 -20.01 -9.40
C GLY A 172 -5.42 -18.82 -8.50
N LEU A 173 -5.90 -19.07 -7.28
CA LEU A 173 -6.39 -18.04 -6.34
C LEU A 173 -5.40 -17.69 -5.23
N THR A 174 -4.46 -18.57 -4.91
CA THR A 174 -3.44 -18.33 -3.90
C THR A 174 -2.07 -18.35 -4.55
N TYR A 175 -1.27 -17.33 -4.28
CA TYR A 175 0.09 -17.18 -4.73
C TYR A 175 0.95 -16.97 -3.48
N ASN A 176 1.88 -17.87 -3.21
CA ASN A 176 2.91 -17.71 -2.19
C ASN A 176 4.25 -17.64 -2.92
N LEU A 177 4.72 -16.44 -3.22
CA LEU A 177 5.88 -16.19 -4.08
C LEU A 177 7.05 -15.76 -3.21
N TYR A 178 7.49 -16.68 -2.34
CA TYR A 178 8.49 -16.42 -1.30
C TYR A 178 9.82 -15.91 -1.84
N LYS A 179 10.22 -16.32 -3.05
CA LYS A 179 11.43 -15.81 -3.71
C LYS A 179 11.40 -14.29 -3.92
N TYR A 180 10.21 -13.71 -4.05
CA TYR A 180 9.99 -12.28 -4.25
C TYR A 180 9.53 -11.57 -2.97
N GLY A 181 9.16 -12.30 -1.91
CA GLY A 181 8.66 -11.70 -0.66
C GLY A 181 7.25 -11.12 -0.79
N ILE A 182 6.37 -11.79 -1.55
CA ILE A 182 4.97 -11.41 -1.76
C ILE A 182 4.05 -12.64 -1.75
N SER A 183 2.91 -12.52 -1.08
CA SER A 183 1.81 -13.48 -1.18
C SER A 183 0.50 -12.78 -1.50
N LEU A 184 -0.37 -13.48 -2.23
CA LEU A 184 -1.65 -12.96 -2.72
C LEU A 184 -2.72 -14.03 -2.55
N GLN A 185 -3.89 -13.61 -2.11
CA GLN A 185 -5.10 -14.43 -2.08
C GLN A 185 -6.24 -13.68 -2.76
N PHE A 186 -6.92 -14.37 -3.66
CA PHE A 186 -8.06 -13.85 -4.42
C PHE A 186 -9.30 -14.72 -4.22
N GLU A 187 -10.45 -14.12 -4.45
CA GLU A 187 -11.71 -14.83 -4.70
C GLU A 187 -12.16 -14.60 -6.14
N ARG A 188 -12.81 -15.61 -6.73
CA ARG A 188 -13.51 -15.44 -8.00
C ARG A 188 -14.82 -14.72 -7.75
N ILE A 189 -15.07 -13.70 -8.56
CA ILE A 189 -16.36 -13.01 -8.64
C ILE A 189 -16.98 -13.26 -10.03
N GLU A 190 -18.10 -12.61 -10.32
CA GLU A 190 -18.81 -12.78 -11.59
C GLU A 190 -17.89 -12.52 -12.81
N ASN A 191 -18.12 -13.23 -13.91
CA ASN A 191 -17.34 -13.15 -15.16
C ASN A 191 -15.86 -13.56 -15.05
N ASP A 192 -15.51 -14.45 -14.11
CA ASP A 192 -14.12 -14.91 -13.86
C ASP A 192 -13.16 -13.80 -13.41
N ASP A 193 -13.68 -12.64 -13.01
CA ASP A 193 -12.88 -11.59 -12.40
C ASP A 193 -12.37 -12.04 -11.02
N LEU A 194 -11.21 -11.49 -10.63
CA LEU A 194 -10.57 -11.79 -9.35
C LEU A 194 -10.63 -10.57 -8.44
N LYS A 195 -11.16 -10.77 -7.24
CA LYS A 195 -11.12 -9.77 -6.17
C LYS A 195 -10.06 -10.13 -5.15
N LEU A 196 -9.24 -9.15 -4.75
CA LEU A 196 -8.23 -9.33 -3.72
C LEU A 196 -8.92 -9.61 -2.37
N ILE A 197 -8.57 -10.74 -1.74
CA ILE A 197 -8.87 -11.01 -0.33
C ILE A 197 -7.76 -10.42 0.53
N GLU A 198 -6.52 -10.80 0.24
CA GLU A 198 -5.35 -10.40 1.00
C GLU A 198 -4.11 -10.35 0.11
N LEU A 199 -3.27 -9.36 0.38
CA LEU A 199 -1.91 -9.24 -0.12
C LEU A 199 -0.99 -9.16 1.09
N SER A 200 0.16 -9.80 1.04
CA SER A 200 1.23 -9.53 1.99
C SER A 200 2.57 -9.31 1.30
N THR A 201 3.42 -8.50 1.94
CA THR A 201 4.85 -8.46 1.65
C THR A 201 5.62 -8.75 2.93
N HIS A 202 6.70 -9.52 2.78
CA HIS A 202 7.47 -10.06 3.88
C HIS A 202 8.92 -10.25 3.48
N LEU A 203 9.79 -10.45 4.46
CA LEU A 203 11.21 -10.74 4.22
C LEU A 203 11.37 -11.98 3.33
N ILE A 204 12.38 -11.94 2.47
CA ILE A 204 12.83 -13.10 1.71
C ILE A 204 13.77 -13.87 2.61
N TYR A 205 13.38 -15.10 2.96
CA TYR A 205 14.24 -16.03 3.68
C TYR A 205 14.96 -16.88 2.63
N GLU A 206 16.29 -16.73 2.56
CA GLU A 206 17.15 -17.50 1.64
C GLU A 206 17.22 -18.99 2.03
#